data_AF-A0A223EN02-F1
#
_entry.id   AF-A0A223EN02-F1
#
_cell.length_a   1.000
_cell.length_b   1.000
_cell.length_c   1.000
_cell.angle_alpha   90.00
_cell.angle_beta   90.00
_cell.angle_gamma   90.00
#
_symmetry.space_group_name_H-M   'P 1'
#
loop_
_entity.id
_entity.type
_entity.pdbx_description
1 polymer ?
#
loop_
_entity_poly.entity_id
_entity_poly.type
_entity_poly.pdbx_seq_one_letter_code
_entity_poly.pdbx_strand_id
1 'polypeptide(L)'
;MKVEISYFPPEKIITVPEEEATYPFEINGEFQYIVEFYTDTHEEFFCNWMDSPDYYPIYSLAEIYDFQQAEYEELFKMQNIEFNYMKGSRKDTFFVKAIIRSPQQFKEYYSYLYGNGSMLNLPLWSLKQDVFRLEEREYESPYPVKKTKNNRTRLVKLKWIANTPIATLVASSTMFWVGYDGDYITAFSNDEHFSTIDSLQKIIPEKVELVTGDYEYE
;
A
#
# COMPACT_ATOMS: atom_id res chain seq x y z
N MET A 1 8.83 14.23 -18.30
CA MET A 1 9.26 13.09 -17.46
C MET A 1 8.78 11.82 -18.13
N LYS A 2 9.57 10.74 -18.16
CA LYS A 2 9.09 9.43 -18.61
C LYS A 2 8.85 8.57 -17.37
N VAL A 3 7.72 7.87 -17.34
CA VAL A 3 7.39 6.92 -16.27
C VAL A 3 7.10 5.59 -16.94
N GLU A 4 7.82 4.56 -16.52
CA GLU A 4 7.62 3.22 -17.02
C GLU A 4 6.47 2.56 -16.25
N ILE A 5 5.61 1.84 -16.98
CA ILE A 5 4.50 1.12 -16.40
C ILE A 5 4.46 -0.34 -16.86
N SER A 6 3.98 -1.20 -15.97
CA SER A 6 3.71 -2.60 -16.26
C SER A 6 2.27 -2.95 -15.88
N TYR A 7 1.57 -3.65 -16.77
CA TYR A 7 0.22 -4.16 -16.51
C TYR A 7 0.32 -5.57 -15.96
N PHE A 8 -0.28 -5.81 -14.78
CA PHE A 8 -0.30 -7.13 -14.17
C PHE A 8 -1.69 -7.79 -14.34
N PRO A 9 -1.76 -9.04 -14.83
CA PRO A 9 -3.03 -9.75 -14.96
C PRO A 9 -3.63 -10.05 -13.57
N PRO A 10 -4.86 -9.58 -13.24
CA PRO A 10 -5.49 -9.78 -11.94
C PRO A 10 -5.54 -11.25 -11.49
N GLU A 11 -5.76 -12.16 -12.43
CA GLU A 11 -5.87 -13.60 -12.18
C GLU A 11 -4.58 -14.26 -11.66
N LYS A 12 -3.43 -13.58 -11.77
CA LYS A 12 -2.14 -14.06 -11.23
C LYS A 12 -1.93 -13.67 -9.76
N ILE A 13 -2.80 -12.84 -9.17
CA ILE A 13 -2.66 -12.43 -7.76
C ILE A 13 -3.24 -13.50 -6.84
N ILE A 14 -2.44 -13.92 -5.87
CA ILE A 14 -2.90 -14.74 -4.75
C ILE A 14 -3.54 -13.79 -3.72
N THR A 15 -4.87 -13.70 -3.74
CA THR A 15 -5.65 -12.81 -2.87
C THR A 15 -5.92 -13.37 -1.47
N VAL A 16 -5.60 -14.66 -1.25
CA VAL A 16 -5.77 -15.35 0.04
C VAL A 16 -4.41 -15.47 0.73
N PRO A 17 -4.30 -15.21 2.05
CA PRO A 17 -3.03 -15.35 2.76
C PRO A 17 -2.54 -16.81 2.80
N GLU A 18 -1.65 -17.18 1.90
CA GLU A 18 -0.84 -18.40 1.97
C GLU A 18 0.65 -18.03 2.09
N GLU A 19 1.54 -19.02 2.16
CA GLU A 19 3.00 -18.83 2.19
C GLU A 19 3.54 -17.96 1.06
N GLU A 20 2.77 -17.84 -0.03
CA GLU A 20 3.10 -17.16 -1.29
C GLU A 20 2.22 -15.94 -1.57
N ALA A 21 1.59 -15.35 -0.53
CA ALA A 21 0.74 -14.16 -0.73
C ALA A 21 1.50 -13.06 -1.50
N THR A 22 0.92 -12.58 -2.60
CA THR A 22 1.56 -11.62 -3.51
C THR A 22 1.83 -10.28 -2.84
N TYR A 23 1.01 -9.91 -1.84
CA TYR A 23 1.08 -8.63 -1.14
C TYR A 23 0.97 -8.82 0.37
N PRO A 24 1.54 -7.91 1.18
CA PRO A 24 1.49 -7.98 2.65
C PRO A 24 0.13 -7.60 3.27
N PHE A 25 -0.95 -7.58 2.47
CA PHE A 25 -2.31 -7.24 2.89
C PHE A 25 -3.33 -8.08 2.12
N GLU A 26 -4.51 -8.27 2.71
CA GLU A 26 -5.64 -8.94 2.06
C GLU A 26 -6.36 -7.98 1.13
N ILE A 27 -6.79 -8.45 -0.04
CA ILE A 27 -7.65 -7.70 -0.96
C ILE A 27 -8.97 -8.44 -1.11
N ASN A 28 -10.05 -7.80 -0.67
CA ASN A 28 -11.42 -8.24 -0.85
C ASN A 28 -12.10 -7.46 -1.98
N GLY A 29 -13.09 -8.10 -2.60
CA GLY A 29 -13.83 -7.53 -3.72
C GLY A 29 -13.23 -7.90 -5.07
N GLU A 30 -13.66 -7.18 -6.11
CA GLU A 30 -13.13 -7.33 -7.47
C GLU A 30 -12.25 -6.13 -7.79
N PHE A 31 -11.13 -6.35 -8.47
CA PHE A 31 -10.31 -5.33 -9.12
C PHE A 31 -10.02 -5.78 -10.55
N GLN A 32 -10.02 -4.86 -11.49
CA GLN A 32 -9.83 -5.18 -12.91
C GLN A 32 -8.44 -4.84 -13.43
N TYR A 33 -7.81 -3.85 -12.82
CA TYR A 33 -6.56 -3.29 -13.33
C TYR A 33 -5.52 -3.21 -12.22
N ILE A 34 -4.35 -3.81 -12.48
CA ILE A 34 -3.14 -3.59 -11.70
C ILE A 34 -2.10 -2.96 -12.61
N VAL A 35 -1.58 -1.81 -12.17
CA VAL A 35 -0.56 -1.07 -12.91
C VAL A 35 0.58 -0.74 -11.95
N GLU A 36 1.78 -1.20 -12.26
CA GLU A 36 2.99 -0.83 -11.54
C GLU A 36 3.65 0.36 -12.21
N PHE A 37 4.09 1.35 -11.43
CA PHE A 37 4.75 2.56 -11.88
C PHE A 37 6.20 2.58 -11.39
N TYR A 38 7.15 2.67 -12.32
CA TYR A 38 8.59 2.75 -12.05
C TYR A 38 9.12 4.12 -12.47
N THR A 39 9.72 4.85 -11.54
CA THR A 39 10.29 6.18 -11.84
C THR A 39 11.23 6.65 -10.73
N ASP A 40 12.44 7.12 -11.08
CA ASP A 40 13.36 7.72 -10.09
C ASP A 40 12.83 9.03 -9.45
N THR A 41 11.70 9.54 -9.95
CA THR A 41 11.10 10.83 -9.57
C THR A 41 9.68 10.64 -9.00
N HIS A 42 9.50 9.63 -8.16
CA HIS A 42 8.21 9.27 -7.54
C HIS A 42 7.50 10.46 -6.89
N GLU A 43 8.21 11.26 -6.09
CA GLU A 43 7.62 12.42 -5.40
C GLU A 43 7.09 13.45 -6.39
N GLU A 44 7.90 13.88 -7.36
CA GLU A 44 7.45 14.84 -8.38
C GLU A 44 6.26 14.28 -9.17
N PHE A 45 6.30 13.00 -9.56
CA PHE A 45 5.23 12.39 -10.33
C PHE A 45 3.90 12.33 -9.56
N PHE A 46 3.90 11.68 -8.39
CA PHE A 46 2.66 11.45 -7.63
C PHE A 46 2.13 12.73 -6.99
N CYS A 47 2.98 13.66 -6.54
CA CYS A 47 2.52 14.94 -6.03
C CYS A 47 1.91 15.83 -7.12
N ASN A 48 2.43 15.78 -8.36
CA ASN A 48 1.83 16.48 -9.49
C ASN A 48 0.53 15.80 -9.95
N TRP A 49 0.47 14.46 -9.94
CA TRP A 49 -0.75 13.74 -10.28
C TRP A 49 -1.86 14.04 -9.26
N MET A 50 -1.54 13.99 -7.97
CA MET A 50 -2.48 14.26 -6.88
C MET A 50 -2.66 15.76 -6.57
N ASP A 51 -2.23 16.66 -7.47
CA ASP A 51 -2.43 18.11 -7.32
C ASP A 51 -3.88 18.52 -7.59
N SER A 52 -4.63 17.69 -8.33
CA SER A 52 -6.06 17.93 -8.57
C SER A 52 -6.89 17.71 -7.30
N PRO A 53 -7.73 18.67 -6.88
CA PRO A 53 -8.61 18.51 -5.73
C PRO A 53 -9.67 17.42 -5.93
N ASP A 54 -9.88 16.97 -7.17
CA ASP A 54 -10.87 15.95 -7.50
C ASP A 54 -10.51 14.57 -6.95
N TYR A 55 -9.29 14.33 -6.50
CA TYR A 55 -8.88 13.04 -5.93
C TYR A 55 -9.15 12.91 -4.43
N TYR A 56 -9.57 13.99 -3.77
CA TYR A 56 -9.73 14.04 -2.32
C TYR A 56 -11.17 13.75 -1.88
N PRO A 57 -11.38 13.20 -0.67
CA PRO A 57 -10.35 12.84 0.32
C PRO A 57 -9.52 11.62 -0.10
N ILE A 58 -8.22 11.65 0.21
CA ILE A 58 -7.35 10.47 0.16
C ILE A 58 -7.36 9.85 1.55
N TYR A 59 -7.61 8.55 1.63
CA TYR A 59 -7.49 7.78 2.86
C TYR A 59 -6.16 7.04 2.81
N SER A 60 -5.41 7.06 3.90
CA SER A 60 -4.14 6.34 4.00
C SER A 60 -4.17 5.35 5.14
N LEU A 61 -3.51 4.21 4.95
CA LEU A 61 -3.14 3.27 6.00
C LEU A 61 -1.64 2.98 5.87
N ALA A 62 -0.86 3.33 6.88
CA ALA A 62 0.57 3.05 6.92
C ALA A 62 0.94 2.23 8.17
N GLU A 63 1.80 1.22 8.04
CA GLU A 63 2.52 0.64 9.18
C GLU A 63 3.76 1.49 9.44
N ILE A 64 4.01 1.84 10.70
CA ILE A 64 5.16 2.62 11.15
C ILE A 64 5.79 1.97 12.37
N TYR A 65 7.05 2.24 12.62
CA TYR A 65 7.70 1.89 13.88
C TYR A 65 7.33 2.85 15.01
N ASP A 66 7.45 2.38 16.25
CA ASP A 66 7.20 3.16 17.45
C ASP A 66 8.02 4.47 17.52
N PHE A 67 9.27 4.44 17.09
CA PHE A 67 10.15 5.61 17.08
C PHE A 67 9.72 6.69 16.07
N GLN A 68 8.91 6.35 15.06
CA GLN A 68 8.39 7.31 14.06
C GLN A 68 7.13 8.03 14.53
N GLN A 69 6.46 7.54 15.58
CA GLN A 69 5.14 8.02 15.97
C GLN A 69 5.13 9.52 16.30
N ALA A 70 6.15 10.02 17.01
CA ALA A 70 6.21 11.43 17.40
C ALA A 70 6.32 12.37 16.19
N GLU A 71 7.11 12.00 15.19
CA GLU A 71 7.31 12.75 13.95
C GLU A 71 6.02 12.80 13.12
N TYR A 72 5.33 11.66 12.99
CA TYR A 72 4.01 11.57 12.34
C TYR A 72 2.97 12.44 13.03
N GLU A 73 2.90 12.38 14.37
CA GLU A 73 1.96 13.20 15.13
C GLU A 73 2.20 14.69 14.98
N GLU A 74 3.46 15.11 14.94
CA GLU A 74 3.83 16.51 14.71
C GLU A 74 3.37 16.96 13.33
N LEU A 75 3.72 16.22 12.27
CA LEU A 75 3.28 16.48 10.91
C LEU A 75 1.75 16.60 10.83
N PHE A 76 1.03 15.62 11.34
CA PHE A 76 -0.42 15.60 11.23
C PHE A 76 -1.09 16.73 12.02
N LYS A 77 -0.56 17.10 13.19
CA LYS A 77 -1.04 18.27 13.94
C LYS A 77 -0.75 19.57 13.19
N MET A 78 0.46 19.72 12.63
CA MET A 78 0.84 20.90 11.85
C MET A 78 -0.03 21.08 10.60
N GLN A 79 -0.32 19.98 9.90
CA GLN A 79 -1.10 19.97 8.66
C GLN A 79 -2.61 19.84 8.89
N ASN A 80 -3.06 19.73 10.16
CA ASN A 80 -4.46 19.46 10.52
C ASN A 80 -5.05 18.25 9.77
N ILE A 81 -4.27 17.17 9.70
CA ILE A 81 -4.68 15.88 9.15
C ILE A 81 -5.38 15.09 10.25
N GLU A 82 -6.53 14.50 9.93
CA GLU A 82 -7.24 13.61 10.85
C GLU A 82 -6.55 12.23 10.82
N PHE A 83 -6.23 11.67 11.98
CA PHE A 83 -5.55 10.39 12.08
C PHE A 83 -5.93 9.59 13.32
N ASN A 84 -5.73 8.27 13.25
CA ASN A 84 -5.84 7.38 14.40
C ASN A 84 -4.79 6.27 14.34
N TYR A 85 -4.32 5.85 15.51
CA TYR A 85 -3.38 4.73 15.66
C TYR A 85 -4.08 3.45 16.06
N MET A 86 -3.53 2.34 15.60
CA MET A 86 -3.89 0.98 15.98
C MET A 86 -2.61 0.17 16.15
N LYS A 87 -2.66 -0.90 16.94
CA LYS A 87 -1.50 -1.77 17.13
C LYS A 87 -1.08 -2.41 15.81
N GLY A 88 0.21 -2.41 15.49
CA GLY A 88 0.74 -2.99 14.24
C GLY A 88 0.75 -4.51 14.23
N SER A 89 1.33 -5.07 13.16
CA SER A 89 1.49 -6.52 13.01
C SER A 89 2.57 -7.10 13.94
N ARG A 90 3.57 -6.27 14.29
CA ARG A 90 4.70 -6.59 15.16
C ARG A 90 4.61 -5.81 16.47
N LYS A 91 5.41 -6.23 17.45
CA LYS A 91 5.39 -5.66 18.82
C LYS A 91 5.68 -4.16 18.84
N ASP A 92 6.60 -3.71 17.99
CA ASP A 92 7.16 -2.35 18.02
C ASP A 92 6.70 -1.53 16.78
N THR A 93 5.52 -1.90 16.25
CA THR A 93 4.91 -1.25 15.09
C THR A 93 3.49 -0.81 15.40
N PHE A 94 3.04 0.25 14.73
CA PHE A 94 1.68 0.76 14.75
C PHE A 94 1.15 0.90 13.34
N PHE A 95 -0.13 0.66 13.16
CA PHE A 95 -0.82 1.17 11.99
C PHE A 95 -1.31 2.58 12.28
N VAL A 96 -1.10 3.48 11.32
CA VAL A 96 -1.66 4.81 11.30
C VAL A 96 -2.60 4.95 10.13
N LYS A 97 -3.83 5.35 10.42
CA LYS A 97 -4.83 5.65 9.41
C LYS A 97 -5.03 7.16 9.38
N ALA A 98 -4.97 7.76 8.21
CA ALA A 98 -5.04 9.21 8.05
C ALA A 98 -6.01 9.62 6.92
N ILE A 99 -6.63 10.79 7.06
CA ILE A 99 -7.52 11.37 6.06
C ILE A 99 -6.92 12.68 5.55
N ILE A 100 -6.46 12.62 4.31
CA ILE A 100 -5.81 13.71 3.60
C ILE A 100 -6.90 14.38 2.76
N ARG A 101 -7.06 15.70 2.89
CA ARG A 101 -8.17 16.48 2.31
C ARG A 101 -7.72 17.53 1.31
N SER A 102 -6.43 17.73 1.11
CA SER A 102 -5.92 18.71 0.15
C SER A 102 -4.61 18.27 -0.50
N PRO A 103 -4.30 18.81 -1.69
CA PRO A 103 -3.01 18.67 -2.35
C PRO A 103 -1.82 19.02 -1.45
N GLN A 104 -1.92 20.09 -0.66
CA GLN A 104 -0.84 20.48 0.26
C GLN A 104 -0.58 19.41 1.31
N GLN A 105 -1.63 18.87 1.93
CA GLN A 105 -1.49 17.81 2.93
C GLN A 105 -0.86 16.56 2.32
N PHE A 106 -1.22 16.21 1.08
CA PHE A 106 -0.62 15.06 0.40
C PHE A 106 0.87 15.28 0.12
N LYS A 107 1.25 16.46 -0.39
CA LYS A 107 2.67 16.81 -0.65
C LYS A 107 3.54 16.69 0.59
N GLU A 108 3.08 17.21 1.72
CA GLU A 108 3.81 17.17 3.00
C GLU A 108 3.89 15.74 3.57
N TYR A 109 2.89 14.90 3.29
CA TYR A 109 2.82 13.53 3.79
C TYR A 109 3.46 12.49 2.86
N TYR A 110 3.67 12.81 1.57
CA TYR A 110 4.09 11.84 0.57
C TYR A 110 5.43 11.16 0.91
N SER A 111 6.42 11.94 1.36
CA SER A 111 7.74 11.42 1.73
C SER A 111 7.67 10.37 2.85
N TYR A 112 6.71 10.51 3.77
CA TYR A 112 6.45 9.56 4.85
C TYR A 112 5.83 8.27 4.31
N LEU A 113 4.90 8.35 3.35
CA LEU A 113 4.32 7.19 2.68
C LEU A 113 5.39 6.40 1.92
N TYR A 114 6.11 7.10 1.05
CA TYR A 114 7.15 6.49 0.22
C TYR A 114 8.27 5.89 1.08
N GLY A 115 8.77 6.64 2.07
CA GLY A 115 9.83 6.19 2.97
C GLY A 115 9.46 4.91 3.74
N ASN A 116 8.20 4.70 4.10
CA ASN A 116 7.78 3.45 4.75
C ASN A 116 7.82 2.25 3.81
N GLY A 117 7.46 2.42 2.53
CA GLY A 117 7.61 1.36 1.53
C GLY A 117 9.07 0.93 1.40
N SER A 118 9.98 1.91 1.32
CA SER A 118 11.43 1.67 1.31
C SER A 118 12.00 1.03 2.58
N MET A 119 11.26 1.05 3.70
CA MET A 119 11.64 0.38 4.94
C MET A 119 10.94 -0.98 5.14
N LEU A 120 10.31 -1.52 4.09
CA LEU A 120 9.53 -2.76 4.12
C LEU A 120 8.34 -2.72 5.09
N ASN A 121 7.86 -1.51 5.40
CA ASN A 121 6.58 -1.32 6.05
C ASN A 121 5.48 -1.23 4.99
N LEU A 122 4.23 -1.31 5.42
CA LEU A 122 3.08 -1.20 4.52
C LEU A 122 2.60 0.24 4.41
N PRO A 123 2.78 0.95 3.29
CA PRO A 123 2.06 2.18 3.00
C PRO A 123 0.98 1.97 1.91
N LEU A 124 -0.24 2.36 2.23
CA LEU A 124 -1.38 2.33 1.33
C LEU A 124 -2.07 3.70 1.30
N TRP A 125 -2.61 4.06 0.14
CA TRP A 125 -3.60 5.13 0.06
C TRP A 125 -4.66 4.85 -1.00
N SER A 126 -5.88 5.33 -0.77
CA SER A 126 -7.02 5.18 -1.68
C SER A 126 -7.66 6.52 -1.96
N LEU A 127 -8.21 6.65 -3.17
CA LEU A 127 -8.86 7.87 -3.63
C LEU A 127 -10.35 7.86 -3.27
N LYS A 128 -10.86 8.98 -2.75
CA LYS A 128 -12.28 9.27 -2.45
C LYS A 128 -12.99 8.37 -1.45
N GLN A 129 -12.50 7.16 -1.21
CA GLN A 129 -13.17 6.13 -0.46
C GLN A 129 -12.21 5.51 0.55
N ASP A 130 -12.68 5.31 1.76
CA ASP A 130 -11.98 4.56 2.78
C ASP A 130 -12.18 3.05 2.54
N VAL A 131 -11.20 2.41 1.92
CA VAL A 131 -11.25 0.98 1.59
C VAL A 131 -10.53 0.12 2.62
N PHE A 132 -9.93 0.73 3.65
CA PHE A 132 -9.00 0.04 4.54
C PHE A 132 -9.64 -0.34 5.87
N ARG A 133 -9.44 -1.60 6.27
CA ARG A 133 -9.80 -2.10 7.58
C ARG A 133 -8.64 -2.89 8.18
N LEU A 134 -8.58 -2.91 9.50
CA LEU A 134 -7.73 -3.84 10.24
C LEU A 134 -8.60 -4.88 10.93
N GLU A 135 -8.19 -6.14 10.84
CA GLU A 135 -8.80 -7.24 11.58
C GLU A 135 -7.72 -8.06 12.31
N GLU A 136 -7.99 -8.46 13.55
CA GLU A 136 -7.12 -9.41 14.26
C GLU A 136 -7.27 -10.80 13.62
N ARG A 137 -6.16 -11.35 13.13
CA ARG A 137 -6.08 -12.70 12.57
C ARG A 137 -5.10 -13.54 13.38
N GLU A 138 -5.38 -14.83 13.50
CA GLU A 138 -4.40 -15.82 13.95
C GLU A 138 -3.58 -16.28 12.74
N TYR A 139 -2.27 -16.13 12.84
CA TYR A 139 -1.30 -16.64 11.89
C TYR A 139 -0.60 -17.87 12.45
N GLU A 140 -0.21 -18.77 11.54
CA GLU A 140 0.62 -19.92 11.85
C GLU A 140 1.91 -19.85 11.03
N SER A 141 3.03 -20.15 11.67
CA SER A 141 4.33 -20.13 11.01
C SER A 141 4.39 -21.20 9.94
N PRO A 142 4.83 -20.84 8.73
CA PRO A 142 5.01 -21.83 7.67
C PRO A 142 6.06 -22.87 8.04
N TYR A 143 7.13 -22.41 8.69
CA TYR A 143 8.26 -23.22 9.09
C TYR A 143 8.12 -23.71 10.53
N PRO A 144 7.97 -25.02 10.77
CA PRO A 144 7.90 -25.55 12.13
C PRO A 144 9.24 -25.39 12.85
N VAL A 145 9.20 -24.98 14.11
CA VAL A 145 10.38 -24.85 14.96
C VAL A 145 10.51 -26.03 15.91
N LYS A 146 11.75 -26.40 16.26
CA LYS A 146 12.00 -27.41 17.29
C LYS A 146 11.73 -26.81 18.67
N LYS A 147 10.81 -27.43 19.41
CA LYS A 147 10.53 -27.08 20.80
C LYS A 147 10.78 -28.29 21.69
N THR A 148 11.66 -28.11 22.67
CA THR A 148 11.98 -29.15 23.66
C THR A 148 11.28 -28.83 24.98
N LYS A 149 10.46 -29.77 25.45
CA LYS A 149 9.82 -29.71 26.78
C LYS A 149 9.89 -31.10 27.41
N ASN A 150 10.31 -31.20 28.67
CA ASN A 150 10.46 -32.47 29.41
C ASN A 150 11.29 -33.53 28.65
N ASN A 151 12.48 -33.16 28.15
CA ASN A 151 13.38 -34.03 27.35
C ASN A 151 12.74 -34.66 26.09
N ARG A 152 11.64 -34.10 25.59
CA ARG A 152 11.05 -34.47 24.30
C ARG A 152 11.10 -33.28 23.36
N THR A 153 11.72 -33.48 22.20
CA THR A 153 11.75 -32.50 21.11
C THR A 153 10.61 -32.82 20.15
N ARG A 154 9.81 -31.81 19.81
CA ARG A 154 8.78 -31.89 18.78
C ARG A 154 8.90 -30.69 17.86
N LEU A 155 8.52 -30.90 16.60
CA LEU A 155 8.28 -29.80 15.67
C LEU A 155 6.91 -29.21 15.98
N VAL A 156 6.87 -27.89 16.15
CA VAL A 156 5.62 -27.14 16.37
C VAL A 156 5.62 -25.95 15.45
N LYS A 157 4.48 -25.68 14.80
CA LYS A 157 4.26 -24.40 14.12
C LYS A 157 3.90 -23.35 15.16
N LEU A 158 4.58 -22.21 15.12
CA LEU A 158 4.29 -21.09 16.02
C LEU A 158 3.00 -20.42 15.57
N LYS A 159 2.18 -19.98 16.53
CA LYS A 159 0.98 -19.20 16.25
C LYS A 159 1.07 -17.84 16.92
N TRP A 160 0.58 -16.81 16.25
CA TRP A 160 0.50 -15.46 16.81
C TRP A 160 -0.76 -14.75 16.31
N ILE A 161 -1.21 -13.74 17.05
CA ILE A 161 -2.30 -12.86 16.63
C ILE A 161 -1.68 -11.55 16.16
N ALA A 162 -2.05 -11.08 14.97
CA ALA A 162 -1.63 -9.80 14.43
C ALA A 162 -2.81 -9.07 13.79
N ASN A 163 -2.75 -7.73 13.79
CA ASN A 163 -3.66 -6.93 13.00
C ASN A 163 -3.28 -7.05 11.54
N THR A 164 -4.27 -7.42 10.73
CA THR A 164 -4.14 -7.69 9.30
C THR A 164 -4.79 -6.56 8.53
N PRO A 165 -4.05 -5.88 7.66
CA PRO A 165 -4.59 -4.93 6.71
C PRO A 165 -5.45 -5.63 5.67
N ILE A 166 -6.68 -5.13 5.51
CA ILE A 166 -7.64 -5.60 4.52
C ILE A 166 -8.08 -4.40 3.70
N ALA A 167 -7.86 -4.45 2.39
CA ALA A 167 -8.41 -3.50 1.43
C ALA A 167 -9.66 -4.11 0.80
N THR A 168 -10.80 -3.43 0.87
CA THR A 168 -12.06 -3.86 0.23
C THR A 168 -12.38 -2.94 -0.94
N LEU A 169 -12.10 -3.40 -2.16
CA LEU A 169 -12.31 -2.64 -3.39
C LEU A 169 -13.73 -2.83 -3.91
N VAL A 170 -14.40 -1.73 -4.20
CA VAL A 170 -15.74 -1.68 -4.78
C VAL A 170 -15.68 -1.04 -6.18
N ALA A 171 -16.84 -0.90 -6.83
CA ALA A 171 -16.92 -0.23 -8.12
C ALA A 171 -16.28 1.17 -8.05
N SER A 172 -15.41 1.46 -9.03
CA SER A 172 -14.67 2.72 -9.14
C SER A 172 -13.72 3.04 -7.96
N SER A 173 -13.31 2.04 -7.17
CA SER A 173 -12.21 2.22 -6.22
C SER A 173 -10.87 2.23 -6.94
N THR A 174 -9.96 3.09 -6.46
CA THR A 174 -8.54 3.09 -6.81
C THR A 174 -7.75 3.22 -5.53
N MET A 175 -6.81 2.30 -5.32
CA MET A 175 -5.82 2.37 -4.26
C MET A 175 -4.42 2.19 -4.81
N PHE A 176 -3.44 2.63 -4.04
CA PHE A 176 -2.03 2.52 -4.35
C PHE A 176 -1.29 1.91 -3.17
N TRP A 177 -0.24 1.20 -3.50
CA TRP A 177 0.70 0.59 -2.57
C TRP A 177 2.11 0.94 -3.02
N VAL A 178 2.96 1.39 -2.08
CA VAL A 178 4.39 1.48 -2.37
C VAL A 178 4.97 0.08 -2.22
N GLY A 179 5.51 -0.45 -3.31
CA GLY A 179 6.14 -1.76 -3.35
C GLY A 179 7.32 -1.87 -2.40
N TYR A 180 7.81 -3.10 -2.23
CA TYR A 180 9.00 -3.34 -1.42
C TYR A 180 10.19 -2.54 -1.95
N ASP A 181 11.05 -2.09 -1.03
CA ASP A 181 12.21 -1.22 -1.27
C ASP A 181 11.89 0.16 -1.88
N GLY A 182 10.62 0.43 -2.20
CA GLY A 182 10.18 1.67 -2.83
C GLY A 182 10.41 1.73 -4.34
N ASP A 183 10.83 0.62 -4.96
CA ASP A 183 11.23 0.58 -6.37
C ASP A 183 10.07 0.81 -7.34
N TYR A 184 8.84 0.59 -6.88
CA TYR A 184 7.63 0.79 -7.67
C TYR A 184 6.45 1.18 -6.79
N ILE A 185 5.43 1.76 -7.42
CA ILE A 185 4.12 1.95 -6.81
C ILE A 185 3.10 1.17 -7.63
N THR A 186 2.33 0.31 -6.99
CA THR A 186 1.26 -0.46 -7.62
C THR A 186 -0.07 0.24 -7.40
N ALA A 187 -0.82 0.49 -8.48
CA ALA A 187 -2.22 0.87 -8.41
C ALA A 187 -3.12 -0.36 -8.60
N PHE A 188 -4.11 -0.51 -7.74
CA PHE A 188 -5.22 -1.46 -7.88
C PHE A 188 -6.49 -0.66 -8.16
N SER A 189 -7.15 -0.91 -9.29
CA SER A 189 -8.26 -0.07 -9.73
C SER A 189 -9.38 -0.84 -10.43
N ASN A 190 -10.60 -0.31 -10.29
CA ASN A 190 -11.78 -0.61 -11.10
C ASN A 190 -12.16 0.54 -12.04
N ASP A 191 -11.33 1.57 -12.14
CA ASP A 191 -11.56 2.70 -13.04
C ASP A 191 -10.99 2.36 -14.43
N GLU A 192 -11.83 2.48 -15.46
CA GLU A 192 -11.46 2.22 -16.87
C GLU A 192 -10.29 3.11 -17.36
N HIS A 193 -9.99 4.22 -16.68
CA HIS A 193 -8.77 4.97 -16.98
C HIS A 193 -7.50 4.12 -16.79
N PHE A 194 -7.52 3.12 -15.91
CA PHE A 194 -6.40 2.18 -15.70
C PHE A 194 -6.41 1.00 -16.66
N SER A 195 -7.32 0.94 -17.65
CA SER A 195 -7.42 -0.22 -18.56
C SER A 195 -6.32 -0.33 -19.61
N THR A 196 -5.81 0.82 -20.08
CA THR A 196 -4.83 0.89 -21.16
C THR A 196 -3.95 2.11 -20.97
N ILE A 197 -2.76 2.10 -21.57
CA ILE A 197 -1.82 3.22 -21.47
C ILE A 197 -2.43 4.52 -22.01
N ASP A 198 -3.18 4.44 -23.11
CA ASP A 198 -3.86 5.59 -23.72
C ASP A 198 -4.95 6.19 -22.82
N SER A 199 -5.68 5.35 -22.09
CA SER A 199 -6.68 5.80 -21.13
C SER A 199 -6.02 6.38 -19.87
N LEU A 200 -4.93 5.78 -19.40
CA LEU A 200 -4.20 6.22 -18.21
C LEU A 200 -3.49 7.56 -18.47
N GLN A 201 -2.92 7.72 -19.66
CA GLN A 201 -2.28 8.93 -20.15
C GLN A 201 -3.19 10.17 -20.07
N LYS A 202 -4.52 10.00 -20.07
CA LYS A 202 -5.51 11.10 -19.97
C LYS A 202 -5.68 11.66 -18.57
N ILE A 203 -5.31 10.90 -17.53
CA ILE A 203 -5.51 11.29 -16.13
C ILE A 203 -4.23 11.60 -15.39
N ILE A 204 -3.07 11.29 -15.98
CA ILE A 204 -1.76 11.68 -15.44
C ILE A 204 -1.37 13.10 -15.93
N PRO A 205 -0.35 13.74 -15.30
CA PRO A 205 0.09 15.07 -15.70
C PRO A 205 0.55 15.15 -17.17
N GLU A 206 0.16 16.20 -17.91
CA GLU A 206 0.44 16.36 -19.35
C GLU A 206 1.93 16.29 -19.73
N LYS A 207 2.83 16.65 -18.81
CA LYS A 207 4.29 16.63 -19.04
C LYS A 207 4.94 15.26 -18.78
N VAL A 208 4.14 14.27 -18.40
CA VAL A 208 4.54 12.89 -18.19
C VAL A 208 4.16 12.07 -19.41
N GLU A 209 5.13 11.31 -19.92
CA GLU A 209 4.93 10.31 -20.96
C GLU A 209 5.00 8.94 -20.30
N LEU A 210 3.93 8.15 -20.40
CA LEU A 210 3.94 6.75 -19.99
C LEU A 210 4.58 5.91 -21.09
N VAL A 211 5.40 4.96 -20.68
CA VAL A 211 5.97 3.94 -21.57
C VAL A 211 5.76 2.57 -20.94
N THR A 212 5.46 1.55 -21.74
CA THR A 212 5.36 0.18 -21.23
C THR A 212 6.74 -0.43 -21.06
N GLY A 213 7.00 -0.99 -19.89
CA GLY A 213 8.19 -1.81 -19.63
C GLY A 213 8.03 -3.21 -20.17
N ASP A 214 9.11 -3.79 -20.70
CA ASP A 214 9.18 -5.20 -21.08
C ASP A 214 9.63 -6.05 -19.88
N TYR A 215 8.82 -6.08 -18.81
CA TYR A 215 9.01 -7.06 -17.74
C TYR A 215 8.20 -8.32 -18.08
N GLU A 216 8.86 -9.30 -18.71
CA GLU A 216 8.34 -10.65 -18.80
C GLU A 216 8.36 -11.25 -17.38
N TYR A 217 7.20 -11.33 -16.73
CA TYR A 217 7.04 -12.15 -15.53
C TYR A 217 7.11 -13.63 -15.95
N GLU A 218 8.27 -14.26 -15.74
CA GLU A 218 8.45 -15.72 -15.81
C GLU A 218 7.63 -16.47 -14.75
#